data_AF-A0A0W1DV22-F1
#
_entry.id   AF-A0A0W1DV22-F1
#
_cell.length_a   1.000
_cell.length_b   1.000
_cell.length_c   1.000
_cell.angle_alpha   90.00
_cell.angle_beta   90.00
_cell.angle_gamma   90.00
#
_symmetry.space_group_name_H-M   'P 1'
#
loop_
_entity.id
_entity.type
_entity.pdbx_description
1 polymer ?
#
loop_
_entity_poly.entity_id
_entity_poly.type
_entity_poly.pdbx_seq_one_letter_code
_entity_poly.pdbx_strand_id
1 'polypeptide(L)'
;MSAYLPEWVQRSPRYFYAAAVFLFFAYFAIGVYEIRNLTMTYGQNEAVQLAMLRVLLDALREAIYAVGTGVLVHIALAIWASKQQSKISEAAE
;
A
#
# COMPACT_ATOMS: atom_id res chain seq x y z
N MET A 1 28.85 17.07 5.97
CA MET A 1 28.07 15.83 5.74
C MET A 1 26.66 16.26 5.33
N SER A 2 26.16 15.81 4.17
CA SER A 2 24.91 16.33 3.60
C SER A 2 23.73 16.03 4.51
N ALA A 3 23.10 17.10 4.98
CA ALA A 3 21.88 17.09 5.79
C ALA A 3 20.64 16.58 5.03
N TYR A 4 20.76 16.21 3.76
CA TYR A 4 19.61 15.82 2.95
C TYR A 4 19.41 14.30 2.96
N LEU A 5 18.16 13.87 3.21
CA LEU A 5 17.75 12.48 3.03
C LEU A 5 18.02 12.08 1.57
N PRO A 6 18.58 10.88 1.32
CA PRO A 6 18.81 10.40 -0.04
C PRO A 6 17.52 10.40 -0.86
N GLU A 7 17.63 10.67 -2.16
CA GLU A 7 16.47 10.82 -3.06
C GLU A 7 15.58 9.58 -3.11
N TRP A 8 16.15 8.39 -2.95
CA TRP A 8 15.41 7.13 -2.87
C TRP A 8 14.49 7.06 -1.64
N VAL A 9 14.88 7.68 -0.51
CA VAL A 9 14.05 7.71 0.72
C VAL A 9 12.90 8.68 0.54
N GLN A 10 13.15 9.83 -0.08
CA GLN A 10 12.10 10.83 -0.35
C GLN A 10 11.06 10.33 -1.37
N ARG A 11 11.47 9.48 -2.33
CA ARG A 11 10.58 8.83 -3.29
C ARG A 11 9.84 7.61 -2.73
N SER A 12 10.25 7.09 -1.55
CA SER A 12 9.68 5.88 -0.95
C SER A 12 8.15 5.86 -0.82
N PRO A 13 7.44 6.95 -0.47
CA PRO A 13 5.97 6.91 -0.36
C PRO A 13 5.30 6.54 -1.69
N ARG A 14 5.84 7.00 -2.82
CA ARG A 14 5.29 6.69 -4.15
C ARG A 14 5.38 5.20 -4.47
N TYR A 15 6.45 4.53 -4.05
CA TYR A 15 6.60 3.09 -4.24
C TYR A 15 5.61 2.29 -3.39
N PHE A 16 5.27 2.76 -2.19
CA PHE A 16 4.22 2.12 -1.37
C PHE A 16 2.83 2.26 -1.99
N TYR A 17 2.49 3.43 -2.56
CA TYR A 17 1.23 3.59 -3.29
C TYR A 17 1.16 2.71 -4.55
N ALA A 18 2.25 2.64 -5.32
CA ALA A 18 2.34 1.77 -6.48
C ALA A 18 2.25 0.28 -6.09
N ALA A 19 2.92 -0.12 -5.00
CA ALA A 19 2.85 -1.47 -4.46
C ALA A 19 1.43 -1.82 -4.00
N ALA A 20 0.70 -0.87 -3.39
CA ALA A 20 -0.69 -1.10 -2.97
C ALA A 20 -1.61 -1.42 -4.17
N VAL A 21 -1.47 -0.67 -5.26
CA VAL A 21 -2.23 -0.93 -6.49
C VAL A 21 -1.84 -2.28 -7.08
N PHE A 22 -0.55 -2.60 -7.12
CA PHE A 22 -0.07 -3.88 -7.64
C PHE A 22 -0.58 -5.07 -6.80
N LEU A 23 -0.48 -4.98 -5.47
CA LEU A 23 -0.96 -6.00 -4.55
C LEU A 23 -2.48 -6.19 -4.67
N PHE A 24 -3.24 -5.10 -4.77
CA PHE A 24 -4.68 -5.16 -5.00
C PHE A 24 -5.01 -6.02 -6.23
N PHE A 25 -4.42 -5.68 -7.39
CA PHE A 25 -4.69 -6.41 -8.63
C PHE A 25 -4.18 -7.84 -8.60
N ALA A 26 -3.02 -8.09 -7.97
CA ALA A 26 -2.46 -9.43 -7.83
C ALA A 26 -3.38 -10.34 -7.00
N TYR A 27 -3.79 -9.90 -5.79
CA TYR A 27 -4.69 -10.66 -4.92
C TYR A 27 -6.07 -10.85 -5.56
N PHE A 28 -6.60 -9.80 -6.21
CA PHE A 28 -7.87 -9.90 -6.93
C PHE A 28 -7.80 -10.91 -8.06
N ALA A 29 -6.76 -10.87 -8.90
CA ALA A 29 -6.61 -11.80 -10.02
C ALA A 29 -6.44 -13.25 -9.55
N ILE A 30 -5.61 -13.48 -8.51
CA ILE A 30 -5.40 -14.81 -7.94
C ILE A 30 -6.71 -15.36 -7.36
N GLY A 31 -7.44 -14.56 -6.57
CA GLY A 31 -8.70 -15.01 -5.98
C GLY A 31 -9.80 -15.26 -7.00
N VAL A 32 -9.88 -14.46 -8.08
CA VAL A 32 -10.80 -14.72 -9.20
C VAL A 32 -10.44 -16.02 -9.91
N TYR A 33 -9.15 -16.29 -10.12
CA TYR A 33 -8.67 -17.51 -10.73
C TYR A 33 -9.00 -18.75 -9.88
N GLU A 34 -8.74 -18.69 -8.57
CA GLU A 34 -9.08 -19.78 -7.64
C GLU A 34 -10.57 -20.08 -7.64
N ILE A 35 -11.42 -19.04 -7.54
CA ILE A 35 -12.88 -19.22 -7.55
C ILE A 35 -13.32 -19.88 -8.85
N ARG A 36 -12.87 -19.38 -10.00
CA ARG A 36 -13.22 -19.97 -11.30
C ARG A 36 -12.78 -21.42 -11.40
N ASN A 37 -11.57 -21.76 -10.97
CA ASN A 37 -11.05 -23.13 -11.09
C ASN A 37 -11.77 -24.11 -10.13
N LEU A 38 -12.17 -23.66 -8.94
CA LEU A 38 -12.83 -24.49 -7.93
C LEU A 38 -14.35 -24.65 -8.16
N THR A 39 -14.99 -23.72 -8.87
CA THR A 39 -16.46 -23.71 -9.03
C THR A 39 -16.97 -24.31 -10.34
N MET A 40 -16.08 -24.62 -11.28
CA MET A 40 -16.42 -25.17 -12.61
C MET A 40 -17.19 -26.51 -12.57
N THR A 41 -17.15 -27.27 -11.47
CA THR A 41 -17.73 -28.62 -11.44
C THR A 41 -19.01 -28.74 -10.59
N TYR A 42 -19.21 -27.90 -9.56
CA TYR A 42 -20.34 -28.06 -8.60
C TYR A 42 -20.83 -26.75 -7.92
N GLY A 43 -20.46 -25.56 -8.40
CA GLY A 43 -20.69 -24.31 -7.67
C GLY A 43 -22.14 -23.83 -7.66
N GLN A 44 -22.78 -23.76 -6.49
CA GLN A 44 -23.99 -22.93 -6.30
C GLN A 44 -23.64 -21.45 -6.52
N ASN A 45 -24.41 -20.74 -7.37
CA ASN A 45 -24.14 -19.35 -7.75
C ASN A 45 -24.01 -18.38 -6.56
N GLU A 46 -24.74 -18.62 -5.47
CA GLU A 46 -24.67 -17.78 -4.27
C GLU A 46 -23.32 -17.87 -3.54
N ALA A 47 -22.73 -19.08 -3.50
CA ALA A 47 -21.41 -19.30 -2.90
C ALA A 47 -20.30 -18.63 -3.71
N VAL A 48 -20.44 -18.55 -5.04
CA VAL A 48 -19.52 -17.84 -5.94
C VAL A 48 -19.52 -16.34 -5.66
N GLN A 49 -20.71 -15.74 -5.49
CA GLN A 49 -20.85 -14.31 -5.19
C GLN A 49 -20.22 -13.95 -3.83
N LEU A 50 -20.46 -14.76 -2.81
CA LEU A 50 -19.84 -14.57 -1.49
C LEU A 50 -18.32 -14.73 -1.54
N ALA A 51 -17.81 -15.71 -2.30
CA ALA A 51 -16.38 -15.89 -2.48
C ALA A 51 -15.73 -14.70 -3.21
N MET A 52 -16.39 -14.18 -4.26
CA MET A 52 -15.92 -13.00 -4.98
C MET A 52 -15.88 -11.77 -4.10
N LEU A 53 -16.91 -11.56 -3.26
CA LEU A 53 -16.92 -10.47 -2.29
C LEU A 53 -15.78 -10.61 -1.28
N ARG A 54 -15.52 -11.83 -0.80
CA ARG A 54 -14.39 -12.09 0.12
C ARG A 54 -13.05 -11.77 -0.52
N VAL A 55 -12.80 -12.21 -1.76
CA VAL A 55 -11.57 -11.90 -2.51
C VAL A 55 -11.40 -10.38 -2.67
N LEU A 56 -12.49 -9.67 -2.98
CA LEU A 56 -12.46 -8.21 -3.07
C LEU A 56 -12.10 -7.55 -1.74
N LEU A 57 -12.68 -8.03 -0.63
CA LEU A 57 -12.40 -7.52 0.72
C LEU A 57 -10.95 -7.81 1.15
N ASP A 58 -10.43 -9.01 0.85
CA ASP A 58 -9.05 -9.37 1.14
C ASP A 58 -8.07 -8.52 0.32
N ALA A 59 -8.34 -8.33 -0.98
CA ALA A 59 -7.53 -7.45 -1.84
C ALA A 59 -7.57 -5.98 -1.36
N LEU A 60 -8.75 -5.47 -0.97
CA LEU A 60 -8.91 -4.14 -0.39
C LEU A 60 -8.14 -3.99 0.91
N ARG A 61 -8.18 -5.00 1.79
CA ARG A 61 -7.46 -5.00 3.05
C ARG A 61 -5.95 -4.88 2.84
N GLU A 62 -5.39 -5.67 1.93
CA GLU A 62 -3.96 -5.59 1.60
C GLU A 62 -3.58 -4.25 0.97
N ALA A 63 -4.42 -3.72 0.09
CA ALA A 63 -4.21 -2.40 -0.50
C ALA A 63 -4.20 -1.29 0.57
N ILE A 64 -5.16 -1.32 1.50
CA ILE A 64 -5.25 -0.36 2.61
C ILE A 64 -4.02 -0.48 3.51
N TYR A 65 -3.53 -1.70 3.79
CA TYR A 65 -2.34 -1.90 4.60
C TYR A 65 -1.09 -1.29 3.96
N ALA A 66 -0.90 -1.51 2.66
CA ALA A 66 0.21 -0.92 1.90
C ALA A 66 0.10 0.61 1.79
N VAL A 67 -1.10 1.15 1.53
CA VAL A 67 -1.38 2.60 1.55
C VAL A 67 -1.10 3.20 2.92
N GLY A 68 -1.61 2.59 3.99
CA GLY A 68 -1.42 3.06 5.36
C GLY A 68 0.05 3.09 5.75
N THR A 69 0.81 2.07 5.36
CA THR A 69 2.27 2.03 5.54
C THR A 69 2.95 3.17 4.78
N GLY A 70 2.55 3.43 3.53
CA GLY A 70 3.05 4.55 2.73
C GLY A 70 2.75 5.93 3.36
N VAL A 71 1.55 6.11 3.92
CA VAL A 71 1.14 7.33 4.62
C VAL A 71 1.97 7.55 5.89
N LEU A 72 2.19 6.51 6.70
CA LEU A 72 3.02 6.60 7.90
C LEU A 72 4.46 6.99 7.56
N VAL A 73 5.04 6.41 6.52
CA VAL A 73 6.36 6.78 6.02
C VAL A 73 6.37 8.23 5.54
N HIS A 74 5.35 8.66 4.80
CA HIS A 74 5.23 10.05 4.35
C HIS A 74 5.18 11.05 5.52
N ILE A 75 4.42 10.74 6.56
CA ILE A 75 4.32 11.55 7.78
C ILE A 75 5.67 11.58 8.52
N ALA A 76 6.34 10.44 8.67
CA ALA A 76 7.64 10.38 9.33
C ALA A 76 8.70 11.24 8.61
N LEU A 77 8.69 11.23 7.27
CA LEU A 77 9.56 12.07 6.45
C LEU A 77 9.22 13.56 6.61
N ALA A 78 7.94 13.92 6.68
CA ALA A 78 7.52 15.30 6.92
C ALA A 78 7.96 15.81 8.30
N ILE A 79 7.86 14.99 9.35
CA ILE A 79 8.34 15.32 10.70
C ILE A 79 9.87 15.47 10.70
N TRP A 80 10.59 14.63 9.98
CA TRP A 80 12.04 14.74 9.85
C TRP A 80 12.44 16.07 9.18
N ALA A 81 11.80 16.39 8.06
CA ALA A 81 12.05 17.63 7.33
C ALA A 81 11.78 18.88 8.19
N SER A 82 10.70 18.89 8.99
CA SER A 82 10.37 20.02 9.86
C SER A 82 11.37 20.21 11.01
N LYS A 83 11.83 19.12 11.65
CA LYS A 83 12.88 19.17 12.68
C LYS A 83 14.22 19.62 12.11
N GLN A 84 14.50 19.29 10.86
CA GLN A 84 15.72 19.70 10.20
C GLN A 84 15.71 21.19 9.84
N GLN A 85 14.56 21.70 9.39
CA GLN A 85 14.34 23.13 9.14
C GLN A 85 14.56 23.97 10.42
N SER A 86 14.06 23.52 11.58
CA SER A 86 14.20 24.28 12.84
C SER A 86 15.67 24.42 13.28
N LYS A 87 16.45 23.34 13.18
CA LYS A 87 17.88 23.35 13.55
C LYS A 87 18.73 24.28 12.68
N ILE A 88 18.37 24.43 11.40
CA ILE A 88 19.06 25.35 10.49
C ILE A 88 18.74 26.80 10.86
N SER A 89 17.49 27.09 11.26
CA SER A 89 17.07 28.42 11.72
C SER A 89 17.77 28.82 13.02
N GLU A 90 17.88 27.93 14.00
CA GLU A 90 18.55 28.20 15.28
C GLU A 90 20.07 28.39 15.15
N ALA A 91 20.69 27.77 14.14
CA ALA A 91 22.13 27.94 13.87
C ALA A 91 22.45 29.23 13.08
N ALA A 92 21.43 29.97 12.64
CA ALA A 92 21.56 31.20 11.86
C ALA A 92 21.33 32.48 12.69
N GLU A 93 20.90 32.35 13.95
CA GLU A 93 20.87 33.42 14.97
C GLU A 93 22.16 33.43 15.80
#